data_AF-A0A0G4IVH5-F1
#
_entry.id   AF-A0A0G4IVH5-F1
#
_cell.length_a   1.000
_cell.length_b   1.000
_cell.length_c   1.000
_cell.angle_alpha   90.00
_cell.angle_beta   90.00
_cell.angle_gamma   90.00
#
_symmetry.space_group_name_H-M   'P 1'
#
loop_
_entity.id
_entity.type
_entity.pdbx_description
1 polymer ?
#
loop_
_entity_poly.entity_id
_entity_poly.type
_entity_poly.pdbx_seq_one_letter_code
_entity_poly.pdbx_strand_id
1 'polypeptide(L)'
;MEQSLAEAFEHVEGIGSEIAFLEGVFEFLAKKRPGFMRSSSAVGHVTKIARKWADQANKQQAAQAPPVVSAPKQMESTSESPQEPEQERSEEAEPEARPPPPVGNGGTTDKYTWTQTLSEVTIMVPIPATATSKSIRCQISATRMKLALADSPTPLLDGQFPQRVVGEDSTWTIETDRAGKKTLTIYLPKVNQMSWWDCILEGEPKIDTKAIVPENSKLQDLDGETRATVEKMMYDQRQKAMGLPTSEDQQKQEMLQKFMKAHPEMDFSNVKIN
;
A
#
# COMPACT_ATOMS: atom_id res chain seq x y z
N MET A 1 16.16 28.48 6.07
CA MET A 1 15.57 27.70 4.96
C MET A 1 14.06 27.58 5.09
N GLU A 2 13.57 27.26 6.29
CA GLU A 2 12.15 27.10 6.60
C GLU A 2 11.33 28.40 6.55
N GLN A 3 11.88 29.55 6.97
CA GLN A 3 11.18 30.84 6.89
C GLN A 3 10.76 31.21 5.47
N SER A 4 11.68 31.12 4.51
CA SER A 4 11.37 31.45 3.10
C SER A 4 10.49 30.40 2.40
N LEU A 5 10.23 29.26 3.04
CA LEU A 5 9.28 28.26 2.56
C LEU A 5 7.89 28.48 3.16
N ALA A 6 7.80 28.99 4.39
CA ALA A 6 6.54 29.44 4.99
C ALA A 6 5.99 30.67 4.25
N GLU A 7 6.86 31.61 3.86
CA GLU A 7 6.48 32.76 3.02
C GLU A 7 5.92 32.33 1.65
N ALA A 8 6.45 31.24 1.07
CA ALA A 8 5.96 30.68 -0.18
C ALA A 8 4.56 30.07 -0.01
N PHE A 9 4.30 29.46 1.15
CA PHE A 9 3.02 28.85 1.47
C PHE A 9 1.90 29.90 1.59
N GLU A 10 2.15 30.98 2.34
CA GLU A 10 1.18 32.09 2.48
C GLU A 10 0.91 32.80 1.14
N HIS A 11 1.88 32.82 0.22
CA HIS A 11 1.72 33.45 -1.08
C HIS A 11 0.81 32.68 -2.06
N VAL A 12 0.56 31.39 -1.79
CA VAL A 12 -0.13 30.46 -2.71
C VAL A 12 -1.48 29.98 -2.11
N GLU A 13 -1.84 30.45 -0.91
CA GLU A 13 -3.18 30.20 -0.33
C GLU A 13 -4.27 30.82 -1.22
N GLY A 14 -5.04 29.96 -1.91
CA GLY A 14 -6.15 30.37 -2.79
C GLY A 14 -6.20 29.64 -4.14
N ILE A 15 -5.22 28.80 -4.45
CA ILE A 15 -5.19 28.07 -5.73
C ILE A 15 -5.98 26.76 -5.62
N GLY A 16 -7.05 26.65 -6.41
CA GLY A 16 -8.03 25.56 -6.33
C GLY A 16 -7.61 24.21 -6.93
N SER A 17 -6.36 24.06 -7.40
CA SER A 17 -5.84 22.76 -7.86
C SER A 17 -4.44 22.47 -7.31
N GLU A 18 -4.20 21.21 -6.94
CA GLU A 18 -2.94 20.74 -6.35
C GLU A 18 -1.73 20.99 -7.28
N ILE A 19 -1.96 20.89 -8.59
CA ILE A 19 -0.95 21.14 -9.61
C ILE A 19 -0.55 22.62 -9.63
N ALA A 20 -1.53 23.53 -9.62
CA ALA A 20 -1.25 24.96 -9.67
C ALA A 20 -0.64 25.49 -8.35
N PHE A 21 -0.92 24.84 -7.20
CA PHE A 21 -0.20 25.09 -5.96
C PHE A 21 1.30 24.74 -6.08
N LEU A 22 1.62 23.55 -6.59
CA LEU A 22 3.00 23.12 -6.75
C LEU A 22 3.75 24.02 -7.75
N GLU A 23 3.11 24.38 -8.85
CA GLU A 23 3.66 25.33 -9.83
C GLU A 23 3.98 26.68 -9.18
N GLY A 24 3.08 27.25 -8.39
CA GLY A 24 3.30 28.51 -7.68
C GLY A 24 4.44 28.45 -6.65
N VAL A 25 4.53 27.35 -5.89
CA VAL A 25 5.63 27.13 -4.93
C VAL A 25 6.97 27.00 -5.66
N PHE A 26 7.03 26.25 -6.77
CA PHE A 26 8.24 26.10 -7.57
C PHE A 26 8.68 27.42 -8.22
N GLU A 27 7.73 28.21 -8.74
CA GLU A 27 8.01 29.50 -9.34
C GLU A 27 8.54 30.50 -8.31
N PHE A 28 7.92 30.58 -7.13
CA PHE A 28 8.38 31.44 -6.03
C PHE A 28 9.79 31.06 -5.57
N LEU A 29 10.05 29.77 -5.38
CA LEU A 29 11.36 29.27 -4.93
C LEU A 29 12.44 29.46 -5.99
N ALA A 30 12.12 29.29 -7.28
CA ALA A 30 13.03 29.58 -8.37
C ALA A 30 13.42 31.07 -8.43
N LYS A 31 12.46 31.97 -8.16
CA LYS A 31 12.66 33.42 -8.18
C LYS A 31 13.42 33.95 -6.95
N LYS A 32 13.11 33.44 -5.76
CA LYS A 32 13.72 33.88 -4.50
C LYS A 32 15.04 33.18 -4.18
N ARG A 33 15.26 31.95 -4.68
CA ARG A 33 16.50 31.20 -4.49
C ARG A 33 16.91 30.43 -5.76
N PRO A 34 17.65 31.08 -6.67
CA PRO A 34 18.20 30.41 -7.83
C PRO A 34 19.11 29.25 -7.41
N GLY A 35 18.82 28.04 -7.91
CA GLY A 35 19.57 26.83 -7.60
C GLY A 35 18.96 25.91 -6.53
N PHE A 36 17.84 26.29 -5.90
CA PHE A 36 17.14 25.42 -4.93
C PHE A 36 16.82 24.04 -5.53
N MET A 37 16.33 23.99 -6.77
CA MET A 37 15.97 22.76 -7.49
C MET A 37 17.17 21.88 -7.87
N ARG A 38 18.41 22.36 -7.69
CA ARG A 38 19.64 21.58 -7.89
C ARG A 38 20.17 20.98 -6.59
N SER A 39 19.55 21.29 -5.45
CA SER A 39 19.89 20.71 -4.16
C SER A 39 19.25 19.32 -4.01
N SER A 40 20.02 18.32 -3.57
CA SER A 40 19.53 16.97 -3.26
C SER A 40 18.49 16.94 -2.14
N SER A 41 18.37 18.02 -1.36
CA SER A 41 17.39 18.18 -0.27
C SER A 41 16.10 18.91 -0.67
N ALA A 42 15.97 19.35 -1.93
CA ALA A 42 14.83 20.13 -2.39
C ALA A 42 13.52 19.34 -2.35
N VAL A 43 13.56 18.09 -2.83
CA VAL A 43 12.39 17.18 -2.87
C VAL A 43 11.86 16.92 -1.46
N GLY A 44 12.74 16.61 -0.50
CA GLY A 44 12.34 16.36 0.88
C GLY A 44 11.66 17.55 1.56
N HIS A 45 12.09 18.78 1.25
CA HIS A 45 11.43 19.98 1.80
C HIS A 45 10.07 20.26 1.16
N VAL A 46 9.94 20.08 -0.17
CA VAL A 46 8.66 20.25 -0.87
C VAL A 46 7.65 19.20 -0.41
N THR A 47 8.07 17.93 -0.24
CA THR A 47 7.18 16.86 0.27
C THR A 47 6.70 17.13 1.70
N LYS A 48 7.54 17.68 2.57
CA LYS A 48 7.14 18.05 3.95
C LYS A 48 6.07 19.16 3.95
N ILE A 49 6.14 20.10 3.02
CA ILE A 49 5.18 21.21 2.91
C ILE A 49 3.87 20.74 2.29
N ALA A 50 3.93 19.92 1.23
CA ALA A 50 2.74 19.32 0.64
C ALA A 50 1.95 18.49 1.66
N ARG A 51 2.63 17.75 2.55
CA ARG A 51 2.01 17.04 3.67
C ARG A 51 1.35 17.98 4.67
N LYS A 52 2.05 19.04 5.09
CA LYS A 52 1.47 20.06 6.00
C LYS A 52 0.26 20.76 5.38
N TRP A 53 0.29 21.06 4.08
CA TRP A 53 -0.85 21.62 3.35
C TRP A 53 -2.04 20.66 3.35
N ALA A 54 -1.82 19.40 2.99
CA ALA A 54 -2.87 18.38 2.97
C ALA A 54 -3.49 18.19 4.36
N ASP A 55 -2.68 18.16 5.41
CA ASP A 55 -3.16 18.08 6.80
C ASP A 55 -3.99 19.31 7.19
N GLN A 56 -3.59 20.50 6.76
CA GLN A 56 -4.27 21.75 7.07
C GLN A 56 -5.57 21.94 6.26
N ALA A 57 -5.58 21.56 4.98
CA ALA A 57 -6.77 21.54 4.14
C ALA A 57 -7.82 20.54 4.67
N ASN A 58 -7.38 19.36 5.11
CA ASN A 58 -8.25 18.35 5.71
C ASN A 58 -8.80 18.82 7.08
N LYS A 59 -8.00 19.55 7.87
CA LYS A 59 -8.42 20.15 9.15
C LYS A 59 -9.40 21.32 8.98
N GLN A 60 -9.28 22.09 7.89
CA GLN A 60 -10.23 23.14 7.53
C GLN A 60 -11.55 22.58 6.97
N GLN A 61 -11.50 21.49 6.20
CA GLN A 61 -12.71 20.76 5.76
C GLN A 61 -13.46 20.12 6.95
N ALA A 62 -12.74 19.59 7.94
CA ALA A 62 -13.34 19.05 9.16
C ALA A 62 -13.99 20.13 10.07
N ALA A 63 -13.50 21.37 10.02
CA ALA A 63 -14.00 22.48 10.85
C ALA A 63 -15.20 23.25 10.24
N GLN A 64 -15.47 23.08 8.94
CA GLN A 64 -16.59 23.72 8.24
C GLN A 64 -17.80 22.79 8.02
N ALA A 65 -17.76 21.55 8.53
CA ALA A 65 -18.90 20.65 8.46
C ALA A 65 -19.99 21.07 9.47
N PRO A 66 -21.23 21.41 9.04
CA PRO A 66 -22.34 21.63 9.96
C PRO A 66 -22.80 20.31 10.61
N PRO A 67 -23.45 20.35 11.79
CA PRO A 67 -23.93 19.14 12.46
C PRO A 67 -25.08 18.51 11.67
N VAL A 68 -25.00 17.19 11.50
CA VAL A 68 -25.87 16.36 10.68
C VAL A 68 -27.28 16.26 11.29
N VAL A 69 -28.33 16.67 10.55
CA VAL A 69 -29.69 16.16 10.76
C VAL A 69 -30.42 15.99 9.40
N SER A 70 -30.81 14.73 9.14
CA SER A 70 -31.97 14.24 8.37
C SER A 70 -32.17 14.55 6.86
N ALA A 71 -31.95 13.49 6.05
CA ALA A 71 -32.86 12.90 5.03
C ALA A 71 -33.27 13.73 3.76
N PRO A 72 -33.71 13.08 2.65
CA PRO A 72 -33.01 13.16 1.37
C PRO A 72 -33.80 13.89 0.26
N LYS A 73 -33.10 14.45 -0.74
CA LYS A 73 -33.73 14.79 -2.04
C LYS A 73 -32.76 14.71 -3.22
N GLN A 74 -33.33 14.17 -4.29
CA GLN A 74 -32.81 13.75 -5.60
C GLN A 74 -32.17 14.86 -6.46
N MET A 75 -31.32 14.44 -7.40
CA MET A 75 -31.34 14.69 -8.87
C MET A 75 -29.89 14.62 -9.39
N GLU A 76 -29.54 13.60 -10.18
CA GLU A 76 -29.67 13.54 -11.65
C GLU A 76 -28.42 14.10 -12.37
N SER A 77 -27.73 13.24 -13.10
CA SER A 77 -26.91 13.48 -14.31
C SER A 77 -25.96 12.29 -14.50
N THR A 78 -26.30 11.34 -15.37
CA THR A 78 -25.82 11.25 -16.76
C THR A 78 -24.30 11.21 -16.87
N SER A 79 -23.76 10.01 -17.13
CA SER A 79 -22.52 9.86 -17.86
C SER A 79 -22.59 8.62 -18.75
N GLU A 80 -22.29 8.86 -20.03
CA GLU A 80 -22.28 7.95 -21.16
C GLU A 80 -21.37 6.73 -20.93
N SER A 81 -21.83 5.59 -21.43
CA SER A 81 -20.99 4.42 -21.72
C SER A 81 -19.94 4.74 -22.77
N PRO A 82 -18.73 4.18 -22.61
CA PRO A 82 -18.11 3.50 -23.74
C PRO A 82 -18.16 1.98 -23.59
N GLN A 83 -18.54 1.33 -24.70
CA GLN A 83 -18.68 -0.12 -24.88
C GLN A 83 -17.37 -0.87 -24.60
N GLU A 84 -17.46 -1.94 -23.81
CA GLU A 84 -16.49 -3.03 -23.79
C GLU A 84 -16.61 -3.85 -25.08
N PRO A 85 -15.50 -4.33 -25.68
CA PRO A 85 -15.55 -5.49 -26.54
C PRO A 85 -15.60 -6.76 -25.67
N GLU A 86 -16.61 -7.59 -25.94
CA GLU A 86 -16.66 -9.00 -25.53
C GLU A 86 -15.34 -9.70 -25.88
N GLN A 87 -14.76 -10.43 -24.93
CA GLN A 87 -13.92 -11.57 -25.28
C GLN A 87 -13.90 -12.65 -24.18
N GLU A 88 -14.59 -13.73 -24.53
CA GLU A 88 -14.22 -15.13 -24.31
C GLU A 88 -14.08 -15.65 -22.87
N ARG A 89 -15.22 -16.20 -22.44
CA ARG A 89 -15.39 -17.37 -21.58
C ARG A 89 -14.34 -18.45 -21.89
N SER A 90 -13.28 -18.52 -21.10
CA SER A 90 -12.43 -19.72 -20.98
C SER A 90 -12.81 -20.48 -19.71
N GLU A 91 -13.58 -21.54 -19.95
CA GLU A 91 -13.61 -22.85 -19.29
C GLU A 91 -13.12 -22.98 -17.84
N GLU A 92 -14.02 -23.50 -17.02
CA GLU A 92 -13.81 -24.04 -15.68
C GLU A 92 -12.64 -25.03 -15.65
N ALA A 93 -11.55 -24.63 -14.99
CA ALA A 93 -10.67 -25.56 -14.31
C ALA A 93 -11.02 -25.52 -12.82
N GLU A 94 -11.14 -26.70 -12.22
CA GLU A 94 -11.26 -26.90 -10.77
C GLU A 94 -10.28 -26.01 -10.00
N PRO A 95 -10.55 -25.62 -8.73
CA PRO A 95 -9.57 -24.90 -7.95
C PRO A 95 -8.42 -25.88 -7.63
N GLU A 96 -7.46 -26.00 -8.54
CA GLU A 96 -6.09 -26.35 -8.23
C GLU A 96 -5.76 -25.60 -6.95
N ALA A 97 -5.58 -26.35 -5.86
CA ALA A 97 -5.42 -25.79 -4.54
C ALA A 97 -4.33 -24.73 -4.62
N ARG A 98 -4.71 -23.45 -4.51
CA ARG A 98 -3.74 -22.35 -4.57
C ARG A 98 -2.63 -22.71 -3.59
N PRO A 99 -1.35 -22.64 -4.02
CA PRO A 99 -0.25 -23.05 -3.16
C PRO A 99 -0.40 -22.34 -1.82
N PRO A 100 -0.18 -23.05 -0.70
CA PRO A 100 -0.37 -22.46 0.62
C PRO A 100 0.46 -21.17 0.71
N PRO A 101 -0.05 -20.13 1.39
CA PRO A 101 0.64 -18.86 1.49
C PRO A 101 2.06 -19.07 2.01
N PRO A 102 3.05 -18.35 1.46
CA PRO A 102 4.42 -18.46 1.95
C PRO A 102 4.48 -18.14 3.45
N VAL A 103 5.21 -18.95 4.20
CA VAL A 103 5.38 -18.75 5.65
C VAL A 103 6.01 -17.38 5.89
N GLY A 104 5.35 -16.53 6.71
CA GLY A 104 5.79 -15.16 6.96
C GLY A 104 5.79 -14.26 5.71
N ASN A 105 5.00 -14.62 4.69
CA ASN A 105 4.89 -13.94 3.38
C ASN A 105 6.21 -13.82 2.61
N GLY A 106 7.24 -14.58 3.00
CA GLY A 106 8.56 -14.58 2.39
C GLY A 106 8.95 -15.95 1.83
N GLY A 107 10.23 -16.27 1.81
CA GLY A 107 10.73 -17.47 1.16
C GLY A 107 11.90 -18.11 1.89
N THR A 108 12.23 -19.33 1.49
CA THR A 108 13.40 -20.05 1.98
C THR A 108 14.27 -20.43 0.79
N THR A 109 15.56 -20.16 0.92
CA THR A 109 16.61 -20.57 -0.01
C THR A 109 17.60 -21.48 0.72
N ASP A 110 18.56 -22.05 0.00
CA ASP A 110 19.64 -22.84 0.61
C ASP A 110 20.54 -22.01 1.55
N LYS A 111 20.56 -20.68 1.37
CA LYS A 111 21.47 -19.77 2.07
C LYS A 111 20.81 -19.05 3.23
N TYR A 112 19.52 -18.74 3.12
CA TYR A 112 18.80 -17.91 4.07
C TYR A 112 17.29 -18.11 3.95
N THR A 113 16.58 -17.78 5.01
CA THR A 113 15.12 -17.64 5.04
C THR A 113 14.79 -16.16 5.19
N TRP A 114 13.65 -15.72 4.67
CA TRP A 114 13.21 -14.35 4.84
C TRP A 114 11.71 -14.27 5.00
N THR A 115 11.26 -13.24 5.69
CA THR A 115 9.86 -12.89 5.91
C THR A 115 9.65 -11.43 5.57
N GLN A 116 8.41 -11.02 5.34
CA GLN A 116 8.12 -9.62 5.03
C GLN A 116 6.73 -9.21 5.48
N THR A 117 6.58 -7.91 5.68
CA THR A 117 5.30 -7.21 5.69
C THR A 117 5.26 -6.24 4.51
N LEU A 118 4.23 -5.40 4.42
CA LEU A 118 4.21 -4.31 3.46
C LEU A 118 5.30 -3.27 3.72
N SER A 119 5.71 -3.05 4.98
CA SER A 119 6.65 -2.00 5.36
C SER A 119 8.11 -2.44 5.39
N GLU A 120 8.39 -3.74 5.54
CA GLU A 120 9.74 -4.22 5.82
C GLU A 120 9.99 -5.65 5.35
N VAL A 121 11.26 -6.03 5.35
CA VAL A 121 11.76 -7.38 5.08
C VAL A 121 12.75 -7.77 6.17
N THR A 122 12.62 -9.00 6.68
CA THR A 122 13.58 -9.60 7.61
C THR A 122 14.24 -10.80 6.96
N ILE A 123 15.57 -10.83 6.92
CA ILE A 123 16.37 -11.91 6.35
C ILE A 123 17.11 -12.62 7.48
N MET A 124 16.99 -13.94 7.55
CA MET A 124 17.63 -14.80 8.53
C MET A 124 18.64 -15.72 7.83
N VAL A 125 19.92 -15.46 8.07
CA VAL A 125 21.02 -16.18 7.46
C VAL A 125 21.73 -17.04 8.52
N PRO A 126 21.70 -18.38 8.43
CA PRO A 126 22.48 -19.23 9.33
C PRO A 126 23.98 -18.94 9.14
N ILE A 127 24.71 -18.76 10.26
CA ILE A 127 26.15 -18.49 10.24
C ILE A 127 26.91 -19.48 11.13
N PRO A 128 28.21 -19.73 10.90
CA PRO A 128 29.01 -20.61 11.73
C PRO A 128 28.99 -20.18 13.21
N ALA A 129 28.98 -21.15 14.14
CA ALA A 129 28.97 -20.87 15.58
C ALA A 129 30.21 -20.07 16.05
N THR A 130 31.32 -20.17 15.32
CA THR A 130 32.56 -19.40 15.56
C THR A 130 32.46 -17.95 15.12
N ALA A 131 31.47 -17.59 14.29
CA ALA A 131 31.32 -16.23 13.77
C ALA A 131 31.05 -15.25 14.90
N THR A 132 31.73 -14.11 14.84
CA THR A 132 31.56 -12.97 15.75
C THR A 132 31.20 -11.73 14.95
N SER A 133 30.69 -10.68 15.60
CA SER A 133 30.33 -9.44 14.90
C SER A 133 31.49 -8.85 14.09
N LYS A 134 32.74 -9.04 14.53
CA LYS A 134 33.94 -8.57 13.81
C LYS A 134 34.21 -9.35 12.51
N SER A 135 33.74 -10.59 12.42
CA SER A 135 33.86 -11.41 11.22
C SER A 135 32.79 -11.11 10.17
N ILE A 136 31.77 -10.30 10.49
CA ILE A 136 30.69 -9.99 9.57
C ILE A 136 30.95 -8.65 8.89
N ARG A 137 30.96 -8.66 7.55
CA ARG A 137 30.96 -7.46 6.71
C ARG A 137 29.61 -7.37 6.02
N CYS A 138 28.70 -6.61 6.62
CA CYS A 138 27.38 -6.33 6.07
C CYS A 138 27.34 -4.89 5.56
N GLN A 139 27.20 -4.72 4.25
CA GLN A 139 27.06 -3.43 3.57
C GLN A 139 25.68 -3.37 2.94
N ILE A 140 24.86 -2.42 3.38
CA ILE A 140 23.51 -2.22 2.89
C ILE A 140 23.45 -0.80 2.32
N SER A 141 23.01 -0.69 1.07
CA SER A 141 22.72 0.56 0.39
C SER A 141 21.25 0.58 0.00
N ALA A 142 20.74 1.73 -0.48
CA ALA A 142 19.33 1.84 -0.83
C ALA A 142 18.88 0.86 -1.93
N THR A 143 19.79 0.36 -2.77
CA THR A 143 19.45 -0.51 -3.92
C THR A 143 20.19 -1.84 -3.92
N ARG A 144 21.21 -2.02 -3.08
CA ARG A 144 22.11 -3.17 -3.12
C ARG A 144 22.49 -3.61 -1.71
N MET A 145 22.73 -4.90 -1.52
CA MET A 145 23.43 -5.40 -0.35
C MET A 145 24.62 -6.29 -0.70
N LYS A 146 25.57 -6.32 0.23
CA LYS A 146 26.66 -7.28 0.24
C LYS A 146 26.89 -7.76 1.66
N LEU A 147 26.79 -9.07 1.85
CA LEU A 147 27.10 -9.77 3.08
C LEU A 147 28.25 -10.73 2.84
N ALA A 148 29.34 -10.57 3.59
CA ALA A 148 30.48 -11.47 3.56
C ALA A 148 30.95 -11.82 4.98
N LEU A 149 31.43 -13.04 5.14
CA LEU A 149 32.16 -13.47 6.35
C LEU A 149 33.66 -13.30 6.09
N ALA A 150 34.41 -12.85 7.10
CA ALA A 150 35.84 -12.57 7.00
C ALA A 150 36.65 -13.82 6.56
N ASP A 151 36.20 -14.99 6.99
CA ASP A 151 36.88 -16.27 6.74
C ASP A 151 36.40 -16.96 5.44
N SER A 152 35.48 -16.33 4.69
CA SER A 152 34.95 -16.85 3.43
C SER A 152 35.38 -15.97 2.26
N PRO A 153 36.00 -16.54 1.21
CA PRO A 153 36.37 -15.78 0.02
C PRO A 153 35.16 -15.35 -0.81
N THR A 154 34.06 -16.10 -0.75
CA THR A 154 32.81 -15.80 -1.46
C THR A 154 31.83 -15.06 -0.55
N PRO A 155 31.21 -13.97 -1.03
CA PRO A 155 30.15 -13.29 -0.29
C PRO A 155 28.94 -14.23 -0.19
N LEU A 156 28.29 -14.21 0.98
CA LEU A 156 27.12 -15.01 1.26
C LEU A 156 25.90 -14.47 0.50
N LEU A 157 25.79 -13.14 0.44
CA LEU A 157 24.83 -12.39 -0.37
C LEU A 157 25.55 -11.25 -1.09
N ASP A 158 25.32 -11.07 -2.38
CA ASP A 158 25.84 -9.95 -3.15
C ASP A 158 24.93 -9.71 -4.35
N GLY A 159 24.10 -8.67 -4.30
CA GLY A 159 23.07 -8.46 -5.32
C GLY A 159 22.28 -7.17 -5.14
N GLN A 160 21.52 -6.82 -6.17
CA GLN A 160 20.59 -5.68 -6.15
C GLN A 160 19.26 -6.10 -5.54
N PHE A 161 18.65 -5.21 -4.77
CA PHE A 161 17.29 -5.36 -4.30
C PHE A 161 16.30 -5.11 -5.44
N PRO A 162 15.15 -5.80 -5.49
CA PRO A 162 14.12 -5.56 -6.50
C PRO A 162 13.46 -4.18 -6.34
N GLN A 163 13.47 -3.62 -5.13
CA GLN A 163 13.00 -2.27 -4.83
C GLN A 163 13.88 -1.60 -3.77
N ARG A 164 13.73 -0.28 -3.62
CA ARG A 164 14.55 0.51 -2.70
C ARG A 164 14.22 0.23 -1.23
N VAL A 165 15.26 0.18 -0.41
CA VAL A 165 15.20 0.13 1.05
C VAL A 165 15.69 1.43 1.67
N VAL A 166 15.30 1.70 2.92
CA VAL A 166 15.86 2.77 3.72
C VAL A 166 17.18 2.28 4.33
N GLY A 167 18.27 2.43 3.57
CA GLY A 167 19.58 1.87 3.95
C GLY A 167 20.12 2.37 5.29
N GLU A 168 19.82 3.62 5.66
CA GLU A 168 20.23 4.21 6.95
C GLU A 168 19.51 3.59 8.16
N ASP A 169 18.27 3.14 7.97
CA ASP A 169 17.43 2.52 9.01
C ASP A 169 17.54 0.98 8.99
N SER A 170 18.34 0.43 8.07
CA SER A 170 18.57 -1.01 7.97
C SER A 170 19.55 -1.46 9.06
N THR A 171 19.22 -2.55 9.75
CA THR A 171 20.04 -3.06 10.86
C THR A 171 20.33 -4.54 10.70
N TRP A 172 21.32 -5.05 11.43
CA TRP A 172 21.57 -6.49 11.52
C TRP A 172 22.00 -6.88 12.93
N THR A 173 21.62 -8.08 13.36
CA THR A 173 21.88 -8.64 14.68
C THR A 173 22.28 -10.10 14.57
N ILE A 174 23.09 -10.59 15.52
CA ILE A 174 23.40 -12.03 15.62
C ILE A 174 22.60 -12.58 16.79
N GLU A 175 21.75 -13.55 16.49
CA GLU A 175 21.01 -14.32 17.48
C GLU A 175 21.68 -15.66 17.70
N THR A 176 21.80 -16.09 18.95
CA THR A 176 22.33 -17.40 19.31
C THR A 176 21.22 -18.18 20.02
N ASP A 177 20.88 -19.35 19.49
CA ASP A 177 19.88 -20.22 20.09
C ASP A 177 20.44 -21.00 21.31
N ARG A 178 19.56 -21.69 22.03
CA ARG A 178 19.95 -22.52 23.20
C ARG A 178 20.87 -23.69 22.84
N ALA A 179 20.91 -24.09 21.57
CA ALA A 179 21.77 -25.15 21.06
C ALA A 179 23.12 -24.62 20.56
N GLY A 180 23.38 -23.31 20.66
CA GLY A 180 24.59 -22.66 20.22
C GLY A 180 24.66 -22.38 18.71
N LYS A 181 23.57 -22.58 17.97
CA LYS A 181 23.48 -22.18 16.56
C LYS A 181 23.32 -20.66 16.48
N LYS A 182 24.01 -20.05 15.52
CA LYS A 182 23.97 -18.61 15.29
C LYS A 182 23.24 -18.30 14.00
N THR A 183 22.38 -17.29 14.06
CA THR A 183 21.64 -16.77 12.91
C THR A 183 21.89 -15.26 12.84
N LEU A 184 22.30 -14.78 11.67
CA LEU A 184 22.35 -13.36 11.37
C LEU A 184 20.97 -12.91 10.89
N THR A 185 20.32 -12.05 11.65
CA THR A 185 19.06 -11.42 11.28
C THR A 185 19.36 -10.04 10.69
N ILE A 186 18.86 -9.75 9.50
CA ILE A 186 19.00 -8.47 8.80
C ILE A 186 17.61 -7.89 8.62
N TYR A 187 17.44 -6.65 9.05
CA TYR A 187 16.19 -5.90 9.00
C TYR A 187 16.30 -4.79 7.95
N LEU A 188 15.36 -4.79 6.99
CA LEU A 188 15.34 -3.88 5.84
C LEU A 188 13.98 -3.17 5.74
N PRO A 189 13.89 -1.89 6.14
CA PRO A 189 12.70 -1.08 5.89
C PRO A 189 12.56 -0.79 4.40
N LYS A 190 11.35 -1.00 3.85
CA LYS A 190 11.04 -0.67 2.45
C LYS A 190 10.76 0.82 2.33
N VAL A 191 11.22 1.43 1.24
CA VAL A 191 10.80 2.80 0.88
C VAL A 191 9.34 2.78 0.40
N ASN A 192 8.98 1.80 -0.43
CA ASN A 192 7.62 1.60 -0.90
C ASN A 192 6.90 0.61 0.03
N GLN A 193 5.95 1.13 0.81
CA GLN A 193 5.19 0.35 1.79
C GLN A 193 3.87 -0.22 1.25
N MET A 194 3.73 -0.31 -0.08
CA MET A 194 2.51 -0.81 -0.74
C MET A 194 2.79 -2.01 -1.66
N SER A 195 3.95 -2.66 -1.52
CA SER A 195 4.34 -3.74 -2.42
C SER A 195 4.97 -4.94 -1.72
N TRP A 196 4.51 -6.13 -2.12
CA TRP A 196 5.11 -7.41 -1.77
C TRP A 196 6.30 -7.70 -2.68
N TRP A 197 7.38 -8.18 -2.08
CA TRP A 197 8.56 -8.61 -2.82
C TRP A 197 8.42 -10.08 -3.19
N ASP A 198 8.89 -10.45 -4.38
CA ASP A 198 8.94 -11.83 -4.85
C ASP A 198 10.29 -12.51 -4.51
N CYS A 199 11.36 -11.74 -4.35
CA CYS A 199 12.67 -12.22 -3.91
C CYS A 199 13.42 -11.13 -3.11
N ILE A 200 14.52 -11.49 -2.43
CA ILE A 200 15.39 -10.52 -1.76
C ILE A 200 16.34 -9.85 -2.74
N LEU A 201 17.01 -10.64 -3.58
CA LEU A 201 17.96 -10.15 -4.58
C LEU A 201 17.48 -10.52 -5.99
N GLU A 202 17.71 -9.61 -6.93
CA GLU A 202 17.44 -9.88 -8.34
C GLU A 202 18.20 -11.13 -8.83
N GLY A 203 17.49 -12.03 -9.49
CA GLY A 203 18.04 -13.29 -10.00
C GLY A 203 17.95 -14.48 -9.04
N GLU A 204 17.46 -14.29 -7.81
CA GLU A 204 17.18 -15.38 -6.87
C GLU A 204 15.77 -15.99 -7.07
N PRO A 205 15.50 -17.18 -6.50
CA PRO A 205 14.19 -17.82 -6.61
C PRO A 205 13.06 -16.91 -6.12
N LYS A 206 11.99 -16.84 -6.91
CA LYS A 206 10.83 -15.99 -6.66
C LYS A 206 9.70 -16.76 -5.98
N ILE A 207 9.03 -16.12 -5.02
CA ILE A 207 7.77 -16.60 -4.44
C ILE A 207 6.58 -16.08 -5.24
N ASP A 208 5.45 -16.79 -5.19
CA ASP A 208 4.20 -16.29 -5.74
C ASP A 208 3.55 -15.28 -4.79
N THR A 209 3.70 -14.00 -5.11
CA THR A 209 3.13 -12.90 -4.31
C THR A 209 1.61 -12.82 -4.38
N LYS A 210 0.96 -13.49 -5.35
CA LYS A 210 -0.51 -13.54 -5.44
C LYS A 210 -1.14 -14.43 -4.37
N ALA A 211 -0.37 -15.36 -3.81
CA ALA A 211 -0.80 -16.23 -2.72
C ALA A 211 -0.63 -15.60 -1.33
N ILE A 212 -0.01 -14.42 -1.22
CA ILE A 212 0.20 -13.73 0.05
C ILE A 212 -1.12 -13.25 0.64
N VAL A 213 -1.36 -13.56 1.91
CA VAL A 213 -2.52 -13.07 2.67
C VAL A 213 -2.04 -11.93 3.58
N PRO A 214 -2.48 -10.67 3.36
CA PRO A 214 -2.08 -9.55 4.20
C PRO A 214 -2.49 -9.74 5.67
N GLU A 215 -1.67 -9.29 6.62
CA GLU A 215 -1.98 -9.45 8.06
C GLU A 215 -3.28 -8.75 8.48
N ASN A 216 -3.63 -7.63 7.84
CA ASN A 216 -4.89 -6.89 8.10
C ASN A 216 -6.15 -7.67 7.69
N SER A 217 -6.02 -8.89 7.17
CA SER A 217 -7.16 -9.76 6.82
C SER A 217 -7.89 -10.32 8.05
N LYS A 218 -7.41 -10.06 9.27
CA LYS A 218 -8.19 -10.29 10.48
C LYS A 218 -9.12 -9.11 10.69
N LEU A 219 -10.33 -9.21 10.12
CA LEU A 219 -11.43 -8.27 10.36
C LEU A 219 -11.71 -7.97 11.84
N GLN A 220 -11.26 -8.83 12.75
CA GLN A 220 -11.41 -8.67 14.20
C GLN A 220 -10.57 -7.51 14.77
N ASP A 221 -9.48 -7.12 14.09
CA ASP A 221 -8.55 -6.08 14.56
C ASP A 221 -8.91 -4.68 14.01
N LEU A 222 -9.93 -4.59 13.14
CA LEU A 222 -10.48 -3.34 12.63
C LEU A 222 -11.55 -2.79 13.60
N ASP A 223 -11.60 -1.47 13.76
CA ASP A 223 -12.70 -0.80 14.47
C ASP A 223 -14.05 -1.10 13.79
N GLY A 224 -15.15 -1.09 14.56
CA GLY A 224 -16.44 -1.62 14.10
C GLY A 224 -17.00 -0.95 12.83
N GLU A 225 -16.68 0.31 12.60
CA GLU A 225 -17.13 1.07 11.43
C GLU A 225 -16.32 0.71 10.17
N THR A 226 -14.98 0.68 10.29
CA THR A 226 -14.10 0.25 9.20
C THR A 226 -14.34 -1.22 8.85
N ARG A 227 -14.57 -2.07 9.85
CA ARG A 227 -14.90 -3.49 9.68
C ARG A 227 -16.18 -3.67 8.86
N ALA A 228 -17.26 -2.98 9.21
CA ALA A 228 -18.53 -3.06 8.47
C ALA A 228 -18.36 -2.66 7.00
N THR A 229 -17.53 -1.65 6.74
CA THR A 229 -17.22 -1.18 5.38
C THR A 229 -16.43 -2.22 4.58
N VAL A 230 -15.41 -2.83 5.18
CA VAL A 230 -14.62 -3.90 4.55
C VAL A 230 -15.46 -5.17 4.36
N GLU A 231 -16.32 -5.54 5.31
CA GLU A 231 -17.28 -6.66 5.18
C GLU A 231 -18.25 -6.43 4.02
N LYS A 232 -18.83 -5.22 3.92
CA LYS A 232 -19.71 -4.85 2.81
C LYS A 232 -18.96 -4.97 1.48
N MET A 233 -17.74 -4.45 1.40
CA MET A 233 -16.94 -4.48 0.18
C MET A 233 -16.56 -5.92 -0.23
N MET A 234 -16.19 -6.77 0.73
CA MET A 234 -15.90 -8.19 0.46
C MET A 234 -17.17 -8.97 0.05
N TYR A 235 -18.31 -8.70 0.69
CA TYR A 235 -19.59 -9.29 0.31
C TYR A 235 -19.97 -8.88 -1.11
N ASP A 236 -19.90 -7.58 -1.44
CA ASP A 236 -20.24 -7.07 -2.77
C ASP A 236 -19.32 -7.61 -3.85
N GLN A 237 -18.02 -7.73 -3.57
CA GLN A 237 -17.06 -8.35 -4.50
C GLN A 237 -17.39 -9.83 -4.75
N ARG A 238 -17.80 -10.56 -3.71
CA ARG A 238 -18.23 -11.97 -3.84
C ARG A 238 -19.56 -12.10 -4.59
N GLN A 239 -20.55 -11.24 -4.31
CA GLN A 239 -21.83 -11.22 -5.01
C GLN A 239 -21.63 -10.92 -6.51
N LYS A 240 -20.83 -9.90 -6.84
CA LYS A 240 -20.46 -9.56 -8.23
C LYS A 240 -19.80 -10.72 -8.96
N ALA A 241 -18.84 -11.41 -8.31
CA ALA A 241 -18.17 -12.57 -8.91
C ALA A 241 -19.13 -13.75 -9.16
N MET A 242 -20.19 -13.88 -8.35
CA MET A 242 -21.23 -14.90 -8.51
C MET A 242 -22.43 -14.42 -9.36
N GLY A 243 -22.36 -13.20 -9.94
CA GLY A 243 -23.47 -12.61 -10.69
C GLY A 243 -24.73 -12.33 -9.85
N LEU A 244 -24.59 -12.28 -8.53
CA LEU A 244 -25.68 -12.03 -7.58
C LEU A 244 -25.76 -10.53 -7.22
N PRO A 245 -26.95 -10.03 -6.82
CA PRO A 245 -27.15 -8.62 -6.50
C PRO A 245 -26.29 -8.17 -5.32
N THR A 246 -25.65 -7.00 -5.44
CA THR A 246 -24.83 -6.40 -4.37
C THR A 246 -25.69 -5.91 -3.22
N SER A 247 -25.08 -5.54 -2.10
CA SER A 247 -25.77 -4.95 -0.95
C SER A 247 -26.60 -3.72 -1.34
N GLU A 248 -26.11 -2.91 -2.29
CA GLU A 248 -26.84 -1.74 -2.79
C GLU A 248 -28.02 -2.12 -3.67
N ASP A 249 -27.89 -3.15 -4.49
CA ASP A 249 -28.97 -3.65 -5.34
C ASP A 249 -30.08 -4.29 -4.49
N GLN A 250 -29.69 -5.03 -3.44
CA GLN A 250 -30.63 -5.60 -2.47
C GLN A 250 -31.38 -4.49 -1.73
N GLN A 251 -30.68 -3.44 -1.27
CA GLN A 251 -31.33 -2.29 -0.62
C GLN A 251 -32.30 -1.56 -1.56
N LYS A 252 -31.92 -1.33 -2.83
CA LYS A 252 -32.80 -0.75 -3.84
C LYS A 252 -34.03 -1.62 -4.08
N GLN A 253 -33.86 -2.93 -4.18
CA GLN A 253 -34.94 -3.87 -4.39
C GLN A 253 -35.89 -3.93 -3.19
N GLU A 254 -35.37 -3.87 -1.96
CA GLU A 254 -36.19 -3.79 -0.75
C GLU A 254 -36.97 -2.48 -0.64
N MET A 255 -36.35 -1.35 -0.96
CA MET A 255 -37.04 -0.05 -0.98
C MET A 255 -38.15 -0.05 -2.04
N LEU A 256 -37.88 -0.56 -3.24
CA LEU A 256 -38.87 -0.71 -4.29
C LEU A 256 -40.01 -1.64 -3.84
N GLN A 257 -39.72 -2.79 -3.24
CA GLN A 257 -40.76 -3.69 -2.72
C GLN A 257 -41.61 -3.06 -1.62
N LYS A 258 -41.00 -2.30 -0.69
CA LYS A 258 -41.73 -1.56 0.34
C LYS A 258 -42.63 -0.49 -0.29
N PHE A 259 -42.15 0.21 -1.32
CA PHE A 259 -42.91 1.20 -2.07
C PHE A 259 -44.09 0.57 -2.83
N MET A 260 -43.87 -0.56 -3.51
CA MET A 260 -44.93 -1.32 -4.19
C MET A 260 -46.00 -1.85 -3.22
N LYS A 261 -45.60 -2.31 -2.03
CA LYS A 261 -46.54 -2.77 -0.99
C LYS A 261 -47.33 -1.62 -0.35
N ALA A 262 -46.71 -0.45 -0.22
CA ALA A 262 -47.36 0.74 0.32
C ALA A 262 -48.27 1.45 -0.70
N HIS A 263 -48.03 1.23 -2.00
CA HIS A 263 -48.82 1.80 -3.10
C HIS A 263 -49.29 0.69 -4.06
N PRO A 264 -50.22 -0.19 -3.63
CA PRO A 264 -50.73 -1.29 -4.44
C PRO A 264 -51.56 -0.84 -5.66
N GLU A 265 -51.95 0.45 -5.73
CA GLU A 265 -52.65 1.04 -6.88
C GLU A 265 -51.70 1.50 -8.00
N MET A 266 -50.39 1.50 -7.78
CA MET A 266 -49.40 1.92 -8.78
C MET A 266 -48.92 0.68 -9.56
N ASP A 267 -49.17 0.65 -10.87
CA ASP A 267 -48.81 -0.47 -11.75
C ASP A 267 -47.34 -0.36 -12.23
N PHE A 268 -46.50 -1.27 -11.75
CA PHE A 268 -45.07 -1.31 -12.09
C PHE A 268 -44.75 -2.22 -13.28
N SER A 269 -45.77 -2.77 -13.97
CA SER A 269 -45.57 -3.69 -15.11
C SER A 269 -44.83 -3.08 -16.30
N ASN A 270 -44.78 -1.74 -16.41
CA ASN A 270 -44.08 -1.01 -17.48
C ASN A 270 -42.78 -0.33 -17.03
N VAL A 271 -42.28 -0.57 -15.81
CA VAL A 271 -41.04 0.07 -15.33
C VAL A 271 -39.83 -0.72 -15.83
N LYS A 272 -39.01 -0.11 -16.68
CA LYS A 272 -37.67 -0.63 -17.02
C LYS A 272 -36.73 -0.38 -15.86
N ILE A 273 -36.41 -1.42 -15.11
CA ILE A 273 -35.36 -1.42 -14.11
C ILE A 273 -34.06 -1.73 -14.87
N ASN A 274 -33.27 -0.70 -15.17
CA ASN A 274 -31.90 -0.85 -15.65
C ASN A 274 -30.94 -0.75 -14.46
#